data_AF-A0A5S9M8Z5-F1
#
_entry.id   AF-A0A5S9M8Z5-F1
#
_cell.length_a   1.000
_cell.length_b   1.000
_cell.length_c   1.000
_cell.angle_alpha   90.00
_cell.angle_beta   90.00
_cell.angle_gamma   90.00
#
_symmetry.space_group_name_H-M   'P 1'
#
loop_
_entity.id
_entity.type
_entity.pdbx_description
1 polymer ?
#
loop_
_entity_poly.entity_id
_entity_poly.type
_entity_poly.pdbx_seq_one_letter_code
_entity_poly.pdbx_strand_id
1 'polypeptide(L)'
;MMLATNAHHLLLDGIYYSFQYIAVDQYALNFGSESFAYFIAKSFNQMFIIAFQISAPVVASLFLVDLALGIVARTVPQMNVFVVGLPIKMGVSFIMIIICMGVIFGVVQNTFETIVLTMRNFLALVGGSS
;
A
#
# COMPACT_ATOMS: atom_id res chain seq x y z
N MET A 1 14.85 1.36 1.93
CA MET A 1 13.87 2.13 2.73
C MET A 1 13.88 1.73 4.19
N MET A 2 13.70 0.45 4.58
CA MET A 2 13.63 0.02 6.00
C MET A 2 14.74 0.55 6.94
N LEU A 3 16.00 0.49 6.52
CA LEU A 3 17.12 1.05 7.29
C LEU A 3 17.12 2.58 7.24
N ALA A 4 16.88 3.14 6.05
CA ALA A 4 16.88 4.60 5.81
C ALA A 4 15.73 5.34 6.53
N THR A 5 14.60 4.69 6.79
CA THR A 5 13.43 5.27 7.47
C THR A 5 13.34 4.86 8.95
N ASN A 6 14.39 4.25 9.52
CA ASN A 6 14.39 3.69 10.88
C ASN A 6 13.26 2.68 11.18
N ALA A 7 12.63 2.11 10.14
CA ALA A 7 11.50 1.19 10.29
C ALA A 7 11.89 -0.11 11.02
N HIS A 8 13.17 -0.46 11.04
CA HIS A 8 13.69 -1.60 11.79
C HIS A 8 13.56 -1.40 13.32
N HIS A 9 13.72 -0.17 13.84
CA HIS A 9 13.45 0.11 15.25
C HIS A 9 11.97 -0.07 15.58
N LEU A 10 11.08 0.44 14.73
CA LEU A 10 9.63 0.26 14.86
C LEU A 10 9.22 -1.23 14.88
N LEU A 11 9.88 -2.08 14.09
CA LEU A 11 9.63 -3.52 14.12
C LEU A 11 10.14 -4.19 15.40
N LEU A 12 11.32 -3.80 15.88
CA LEU A 12 11.87 -4.32 17.14
C LEU A 12 10.99 -3.93 18.33
N ASP A 13 10.50 -2.68 18.36
CA ASP A 13 9.53 -2.22 19.35
C ASP A 13 8.24 -3.03 19.26
N GLY A 14 7.72 -3.26 18.05
CA GLY A 14 6.54 -4.10 17.83
C GLY A 14 6.68 -5.51 18.39
N ILE A 15 7.85 -6.15 18.19
CA ILE A 15 8.16 -7.47 18.76
C ILE A 15 8.22 -7.39 20.29
N TYR A 16 8.95 -6.42 20.84
CA TYR A 16 9.11 -6.25 22.28
C TYR A 16 7.75 -6.08 22.99
N TYR A 17 6.90 -5.18 22.48
CA TYR A 17 5.57 -4.94 23.05
C TYR A 17 4.62 -6.13 22.86
N SER A 18 4.81 -6.96 21.82
CA SER A 18 3.94 -8.12 21.59
C SER A 18 3.93 -9.12 22.75
N PHE A 19 5.08 -9.30 23.40
CA PHE A 19 5.22 -10.14 24.60
C PHE A 19 4.59 -9.52 25.85
N GLN A 20 4.26 -8.22 25.86
CA GLN A 20 3.51 -7.58 26.95
C GLN A 20 2.01 -7.68 26.74
N TYR A 21 1.54 -7.64 25.48
CA TYR A 21 0.11 -7.69 25.17
C TYR A 21 -0.48 -9.11 25.17
N ILE A 22 0.33 -10.12 24.83
CA ILE A 22 -0.06 -11.53 24.94
C ILE A 22 0.79 -12.14 26.04
N ALA A 23 0.21 -12.27 27.23
CA ALA A 23 0.88 -12.93 28.34
C ALA A 23 1.06 -14.43 28.01
N VAL A 24 2.23 -14.98 28.34
CA VAL A 24 2.64 -16.36 27.95
C VAL A 24 1.74 -17.43 28.58
N ASP A 25 0.96 -17.06 29.60
CA ASP A 25 -0.01 -17.86 30.34
C ASP A 25 -1.45 -17.78 29.77
N GLN A 26 -1.68 -17.01 28.72
CA GLN A 26 -3.02 -16.79 28.17
C GLN A 26 -3.37 -17.85 27.10
N TYR A 27 -4.21 -18.82 27.48
CA TYR A 27 -4.56 -19.98 26.65
C TYR A 27 -5.71 -19.76 25.64
N ALA A 28 -6.45 -18.65 25.73
CA ALA A 28 -7.64 -18.40 24.90
C ALA A 28 -7.52 -17.08 24.12
N LEU A 29 -7.27 -17.19 22.81
CA LEU A 29 -7.23 -16.05 21.89
C LEU A 29 -8.65 -15.75 21.38
N ASN A 30 -9.09 -14.50 21.50
CA ASN A 30 -10.48 -14.11 21.19
C ASN A 30 -10.65 -13.67 19.72
N PHE A 31 -10.52 -14.62 18.79
CA PHE A 31 -10.68 -14.37 17.35
C PHE A 31 -12.14 -14.25 16.88
N GLY A 32 -13.12 -14.57 17.73
CA GLY A 32 -14.54 -14.62 17.37
C GLY A 32 -15.33 -13.35 17.65
N SER A 33 -14.69 -12.29 18.17
CA SER A 33 -15.41 -11.06 18.54
C SER A 33 -15.83 -10.24 17.31
N GLU A 34 -16.98 -9.56 17.38
CA GLU A 34 -17.40 -8.60 16.34
C GLU A 34 -16.35 -7.50 16.12
N SER A 35 -15.67 -7.10 17.20
CA SER A 35 -14.58 -6.11 17.16
C SER A 35 -13.38 -6.60 16.34
N PHE A 36 -13.06 -7.89 16.38
CA PHE A 36 -12.02 -8.50 15.55
C PHE A 36 -12.40 -8.47 14.07
N ALA A 37 -13.63 -8.87 13.73
CA ALA A 37 -14.12 -8.84 12.35
C ALA A 37 -14.13 -7.41 11.77
N TYR A 38 -14.60 -6.42 12.56
CA TYR A 38 -14.56 -5.01 12.18
C TYR A 38 -13.14 -4.50 11.99
N PHE A 39 -12.22 -4.89 12.87
CA PHE A 39 -10.81 -4.52 12.77
C PHE A 39 -10.14 -5.04 11.50
N ILE A 40 -10.38 -6.29 11.13
CA ILE A 40 -9.86 -6.88 9.88
C ILE A 40 -10.43 -6.14 8.67
N ALA A 41 -11.75 -5.89 8.64
CA ALA A 41 -12.38 -5.16 7.54
C ALA A 41 -11.83 -3.73 7.39
N LYS A 42 -11.64 -3.02 8.51
CA LYS A 42 -11.05 -1.68 8.53
C LYS A 42 -9.59 -1.68 8.05
N SER A 43 -8.80 -2.65 8.51
CA SER A 43 -7.39 -2.79 8.12
C SER A 43 -7.26 -3.10 6.62
N PHE A 44 -8.13 -3.96 6.09
CA PHE A 44 -8.18 -4.25 4.66
C PHE A 44 -8.57 -3.02 3.82
N ASN A 45 -9.58 -2.27 4.27
CA ASN A 45 -9.97 -1.03 3.62
C ASN A 45 -8.80 -0.02 3.57
N GLN A 46 -8.09 0.15 4.69
CA GLN A 46 -6.93 1.04 4.75
C GLN A 46 -5.80 0.59 3.82
N MET A 47 -5.51 -0.72 3.77
CA MET A 47 -4.54 -1.28 2.82
C MET A 47 -4.94 -0.97 1.36
N PHE A 48 -6.21 -1.15 1.02
CA PHE A 48 -6.71 -0.86 -0.32
C PHE A 48 -6.57 0.62 -0.68
N ILE A 49 -6.91 1.53 0.23
CA ILE A 49 -6.77 2.98 0.03
C ILE A 49 -5.30 3.34 -0.20
N ILE A 50 -4.37 2.82 0.61
CA ILE A 50 -2.93 3.10 0.47
C ILE A 50 -2.42 2.58 -0.88
N ALA A 51 -2.75 1.34 -1.26
CA ALA A 51 -2.36 0.76 -2.55
C ALA A 51 -2.94 1.56 -3.73
N PHE A 52 -4.20 1.99 -3.63
CA PHE A 52 -4.83 2.82 -4.64
C PHE A 52 -4.15 4.19 -4.75
N GLN A 53 -3.84 4.86 -3.63
CA GLN A 53 -3.13 6.15 -3.65
C GLN A 53 -1.75 6.04 -4.30
N ILE A 54 -1.00 4.97 -4.02
CA ILE A 54 0.33 4.76 -4.62
C ILE A 54 0.23 4.53 -6.13
N SER A 55 -0.80 3.79 -6.59
CA SER A 55 -0.98 3.48 -8.01
C SER A 55 -1.66 4.61 -8.81
N ALA A 56 -2.47 5.45 -8.16
CA ALA A 56 -3.25 6.53 -8.76
C ALA A 56 -2.47 7.42 -9.75
N PRO A 57 -1.29 7.99 -9.42
CA PRO A 57 -0.58 8.88 -10.35
C PRO A 57 -0.15 8.16 -11.64
N VAL A 58 0.31 6.91 -11.51
CA VAL A 58 0.74 6.11 -12.67
C VAL A 58 -0.47 5.73 -13.51
N VAL A 59 -1.54 5.22 -12.89
CA VAL A 59 -2.77 4.82 -13.58
C VAL A 59 -3.40 6.02 -14.29
N ALA A 60 -3.49 7.18 -13.64
CA ALA A 60 -4.00 8.40 -14.25
C ALA A 60 -3.17 8.84 -15.46
N SER A 61 -1.84 8.78 -15.36
CA SER A 61 -0.96 9.11 -16.49
C SER A 61 -1.15 8.17 -17.68
N LEU A 62 -1.25 6.86 -17.43
CA LEU A 62 -1.46 5.86 -18.47
C LEU A 62 -2.84 5.98 -19.11
N PHE A 63 -3.85 6.29 -18.31
CA PHE A 63 -5.19 6.57 -18.81
C PHE A 63 -5.20 7.77 -19.78
N LEU A 64 -4.46 8.84 -19.46
CA LEU A 64 -4.32 9.99 -20.37
C LEU A 64 -3.57 9.62 -21.66
N VAL A 65 -2.54 8.78 -21.57
CA VAL A 65 -1.83 8.25 -22.74
C VAL A 65 -2.78 7.41 -23.60
N ASP A 66 -3.60 6.56 -23.00
CA ASP A 66 -4.59 5.76 -23.71
C ASP A 66 -5.63 6.63 -24.43
N LEU A 67 -6.10 7.68 -23.76
CA LEU A 67 -7.02 8.65 -24.37
C LEU A 67 -6.37 9.39 -25.55
N ALA A 68 -5.12 9.83 -25.40
CA ALA A 68 -4.37 10.50 -26.46
C ALA A 68 -4.13 9.56 -27.66
N LEU A 69 -3.70 8.33 -27.42
CA LEU A 69 -3.51 7.31 -28.45
C LEU A 69 -4.82 6.97 -29.16
N GLY A 70 -5.94 6.90 -28.43
CA GLY A 70 -7.27 6.69 -29.00
C GLY A 70 -7.70 7.82 -29.95
N ILE A 71 -7.36 9.07 -29.63
CA ILE A 71 -7.58 10.22 -30.53
C ILE A 71 -6.69 10.09 -31.77
N VAL A 72 -5.39 9.83 -31.60
CA VAL A 72 -4.43 9.67 -32.70
C VAL A 72 -4.85 8.53 -33.63
N ALA A 73 -5.35 7.42 -33.09
CA ALA A 73 -5.86 6.29 -33.87
C ALA A 73 -7.01 6.68 -34.82
N ARG A 74 -7.87 7.62 -34.40
CA ARG A 74 -8.95 8.15 -35.25
C ARG A 74 -8.43 9.12 -36.31
N THR A 75 -7.45 9.95 -35.96
CA THR A 75 -6.90 10.96 -36.88
C THR A 75 -5.95 10.36 -37.92
N VAL A 76 -5.16 9.35 -37.56
CA VAL A 76 -4.18 8.68 -38.44
C VAL A 76 -4.48 7.17 -38.48
N PRO A 77 -5.55 6.74 -39.19
CA PRO A 77 -6.05 5.36 -39.15
C PRO A 77 -5.10 4.33 -39.78
N GLN A 78 -4.15 4.78 -40.59
CA GLN A 78 -3.09 3.96 -41.17
C GLN A 78 -1.96 3.60 -40.19
N MET A 79 -1.93 4.24 -39.01
CA MET A 79 -0.91 3.97 -37.98
C MET A 79 -1.29 2.74 -37.15
N ASN A 80 -0.35 1.80 -37.00
CA ASN A 80 -0.52 0.71 -36.05
C ASN A 80 -0.28 1.22 -34.61
N VAL A 81 -1.38 1.45 -33.90
CA VAL A 81 -1.38 1.99 -32.53
C VAL A 81 -0.64 1.07 -31.55
N PHE A 82 -0.57 -0.24 -31.79
CA PHE A 82 0.19 -1.15 -30.93
C PHE A 82 1.70 -0.93 -31.06
N VAL A 83 2.18 -0.66 -32.28
CA VAL A 83 3.61 -0.44 -32.56
C VAL A 83 4.10 0.86 -31.90
N VAL A 84 3.27 1.90 -31.90
CA VAL A 84 3.64 3.22 -31.36
C VAL A 84 3.25 3.37 -29.89
N GLY A 85 2.13 2.81 -29.47
CA GLY A 85 1.58 2.96 -28.14
C GLY A 85 2.37 2.23 -27.05
N LEU A 86 2.89 1.03 -27.35
CA LEU A 86 3.70 0.27 -26.37
C LEU A 86 4.99 1.02 -25.97
N PRO A 87 5.83 1.51 -26.91
CA PRO A 87 6.99 2.33 -26.56
C PRO A 87 6.62 3.58 -25.73
N ILE A 88 5.54 4.27 -26.09
CA ILE A 88 5.10 5.49 -25.38
C ILE A 88 4.67 5.14 -23.95
N LYS A 89 3.84 4.11 -23.77
CA LYS A 89 3.41 3.66 -22.43
C LYS A 89 4.59 3.27 -21.55
N MET A 90 5.58 2.56 -22.12
CA MET A 90 6.80 2.20 -21.39
C MET A 90 7.58 3.46 -20.98
N GLY A 91 7.79 4.40 -21.90
CA GLY A 91 8.49 5.65 -21.61
C GLY A 91 7.80 6.47 -20.51
N VAL A 92 6.49 6.67 -20.61
CA VAL A 92 5.70 7.41 -19.61
C VAL A 92 5.71 6.70 -18.26
N SER A 93 5.58 5.37 -18.23
CA SER A 93 5.64 4.59 -16.99
C SER A 93 6.99 4.76 -16.29
N PHE A 94 8.09 4.69 -17.03
CA PHE A 94 9.43 4.90 -16.48
C PHE A 94 9.61 6.29 -15.89
N ILE A 95 9.19 7.33 -16.62
CA ILE A 95 9.24 8.71 -16.13
C ILE A 95 8.41 8.84 -14.86
N MET A 96 7.20 8.27 -14.82
CA MET A 96 6.36 8.33 -13.63
C MET A 96 6.95 7.59 -12.44
N ILE A 97 7.60 6.45 -12.63
CA ILE A 97 8.28 5.75 -11.54
C ILE A 97 9.38 6.64 -10.93
N ILE A 98 10.16 7.33 -11.78
CA ILE A 98 11.23 8.23 -11.31
C ILE A 98 10.64 9.41 -10.51
N ILE A 99 9.57 10.03 -11.02
CA ILE A 99 8.90 11.15 -10.33
C ILE A 99 8.29 10.69 -9.00
N CYS A 100 7.62 9.53 -9.00
CA CYS A 100 6.98 8.99 -7.82
C CYS A 100 7.98 8.51 -6.77
N MET A 101 9.23 8.21 -7.16
CA MET A 101 10.26 7.69 -6.25
C MET A 101 10.41 8.55 -4.99
N GLY A 102 10.45 9.88 -5.14
CA GLY A 102 10.54 10.80 -4.00
C GLY A 102 9.31 10.76 -3.07
N VAL A 103 8.12 10.64 -3.65
CA VAL A 103 6.85 10.56 -2.90
C VAL A 103 6.72 9.21 -2.17
N ILE A 104 7.17 8.12 -2.80
CA ILE A 104 7.11 6.76 -2.24
C ILE A 104 7.86 6.69 -0.91
N PHE A 105 8.99 7.39 -0.74
CA PHE A 105 9.71 7.41 0.54
C PHE A 105 8.85 7.91 1.70
N GLY A 106 8.13 9.02 1.52
CA GLY A 106 7.24 9.56 2.55
C GLY A 106 6.05 8.64 2.82
N VAL A 107 5.44 8.07 1.76
CA VAL A 107 4.32 7.14 1.90
C VAL A 107 4.73 5.86 2.64
N VAL A 108 5.91 5.31 2.33
CA VAL A 108 6.43 4.11 2.98
C VAL A 108 6.67 4.34 4.47
N GLN A 109 7.21 5.50 4.87
CA GLN A 109 7.39 5.83 6.28
C GLN A 109 6.04 5.82 7.05
N ASN A 110 5.03 6.52 6.52
CA ASN A 110 3.69 6.54 7.13
C ASN A 110 3.03 5.16 7.15
N THR A 111 3.30 4.33 6.14
CA THR A 111 2.79 2.95 6.07
C THR A 111 3.41 2.07 7.15
N PHE A 112 4.71 2.21 7.45
CA PHE A 112 5.35 1.47 8.53
C PHE A 112 4.78 1.80 9.91
N GLU A 113 4.53 3.08 10.19
CA GLU A 113 3.86 3.50 11.44
C GLU A 113 2.46 2.90 11.54
N THR A 114 1.71 2.91 10.43
CA THR A 114 0.39 2.29 10.34
C THR A 114 0.44 0.79 10.60
N ILE A 115 1.45 0.08 10.09
CA ILE A 115 1.64 -1.36 10.32
C ILE A 115 1.85 -1.64 11.80
N VAL A 116 2.70 -0.86 12.48
CA VAL A 116 2.99 -1.05 13.91
C VAL A 116 1.75 -0.79 14.77
N LEU A 117 0.99 0.26 14.47
CA LEU A 117 -0.27 0.56 15.16
C LEU A 117 -1.32 -0.54 14.93
N THR A 118 -1.45 -1.01 13.69
CA THR A 118 -2.35 -2.12 13.33
C THR A 118 -1.94 -3.39 14.09
N MET A 119 -0.65 -3.72 14.15
CA MET A 119 -0.16 -4.86 14.91
C MET A 119 -0.48 -4.73 16.41
N ARG A 120 -0.27 -3.57 17.03
CA ARG A 120 -0.61 -3.33 18.44
C ARG A 120 -2.11 -3.51 18.71
N ASN A 121 -2.96 -2.96 17.84
CA ASN A 121 -4.41 -3.09 17.96
C ASN A 121 -4.87 -4.54 17.78
N PHE A 122 -4.26 -5.27 16.84
CA PHE A 122 -4.49 -6.70 16.65
C PHE A 122 -4.15 -7.48 17.92
N LEU A 123 -2.96 -7.24 18.48
CA LEU A 123 -2.50 -7.92 19.70
C LEU A 123 -3.39 -7.60 20.91
N ALA A 124 -3.84 -6.35 21.06
CA ALA A 124 -4.76 -5.97 22.13
C ALA A 124 -6.12 -6.69 22.01
N LEU A 125 -6.66 -6.78 20.79
CA LEU A 125 -7.92 -7.50 20.53
C LEU A 125 -7.82 -9.00 20.77
N VAL A 126 -6.67 -9.59 20.42
CA VAL A 126 -6.42 -11.03 20.50
C VAL A 126 -6.02 -11.47 21.92
N GLY A 127 -5.21 -10.67 22.62
CA GLY A 127 -4.74 -10.87 23.99
C GLY A 127 -5.79 -10.56 25.07
N GLY A 128 -7.06 -10.39 24.70
CA GLY A 128 -8.18 -10.35 25.64
C GLY A 128 -8.15 -9.21 26.66
N SER A 129 -7.36 -8.15 26.44
CA SER A 129 -7.34 -6.96 27.31
C SER A 129 -8.45 -5.97 26.91
N SER A 130 -9.71 -6.43 26.99
CA SER A 130 -10.90 -5.59 26.90
C SER A 130 -11.59 -5.52 28.25
#